data_AF-A0A1Q3JRN1-F1
#
_entry.id   AF-A0A1Q3JRN1-F1
#
_cell.length_a   1.000
_cell.length_b   1.000
_cell.length_c   1.000
_cell.angle_alpha   90.00
_cell.angle_beta   90.00
_cell.angle_gamma   90.00
#
_symmetry.space_group_name_H-M   'P 1'
#
loop_
_entity.id
_entity.type
_entity.pdbx_description
1 polymer ?
#
loop_
_entity_poly.entity_id
_entity_poly.type
_entity_poly.pdbx_seq_one_letter_code
_entity_poly.pdbx_strand_id
1 'polypeptide(L)'
;MKAILISSVVLLLASCASVKKQTINPDYSDAHRPQIHFSPKKGWMNDPNGMVYHNETYHLFFQHYPDGTKWGPMHWGHATSKDLVHWQEQKIALYPDSLGTIFSGSAVIDKNNTAGFGKNAMVAIFTHHNMEIEKTGSDKYQYQSLAYSLDDGKTWTKYNGNPVLPNPGIRDFRDPKVFWYEEGKKWIMTLATLDHITFYSSPDLKNWKEESKFGKTIGAHGGVWECPDLFQLTYNGEQHWVLIVNINPGGPNGGSATQYFVGDFDGKTFKPYQTDTRWLDYGPDEYAGVTWDNTGSRKLFIGWMSNWQYANEVPTESWRSAMTISRELGLNKIGNKYLVTSKPVQELKVLNQKEFKI
;
A
#
# COMPACT_ATOMS: atom_id res chain seq x y z
N MET A 1 -65.24 -51.15 6.41
CA MET A 1 -64.33 -50.38 7.29
C MET A 1 -63.36 -51.35 7.96
N LYS A 2 -62.11 -51.38 7.51
CA LYS A 2 -60.91 -51.88 8.22
C LYS A 2 -59.73 -51.66 7.27
N ALA A 3 -59.02 -50.55 7.47
CA ALA A 3 -57.80 -50.22 6.73
C ALA A 3 -56.60 -50.86 7.45
N ILE A 4 -55.74 -51.53 6.69
CA ILE A 4 -54.49 -52.13 7.15
C ILE A 4 -53.41 -51.03 7.04
N LEU A 5 -52.83 -50.62 8.17
CA LEU A 5 -51.66 -49.74 8.20
C LEU A 5 -50.39 -50.60 7.99
N ILE A 6 -49.70 -50.38 6.87
CA ILE A 6 -48.33 -50.88 6.66
C ILE A 6 -47.37 -49.79 7.09
N SER A 7 -46.70 -49.98 8.21
CA SER A 7 -45.63 -49.10 8.70
C SER A 7 -44.37 -49.37 7.90
N SER A 8 -43.92 -48.37 7.13
CA SER A 8 -42.66 -48.42 6.36
C SER A 8 -41.56 -47.79 7.22
N VAL A 9 -40.69 -48.61 7.79
CA VAL A 9 -39.47 -48.15 8.47
C VAL A 9 -38.44 -47.78 7.40
N VAL A 10 -38.19 -46.48 7.21
CA VAL A 10 -37.10 -45.98 6.37
C VAL A 10 -35.83 -45.94 7.23
N LEU A 11 -34.90 -46.87 6.99
CA LEU A 11 -33.53 -46.76 7.51
C LEU A 11 -32.81 -45.65 6.74
N LEU A 12 -32.54 -44.52 7.40
CA LEU A 12 -31.57 -43.53 6.92
C LEU A 12 -30.16 -44.06 7.18
N LEU A 13 -29.53 -44.59 6.12
CA LEU A 13 -28.08 -44.81 6.09
C LEU A 13 -27.40 -43.44 5.99
N ALA A 14 -26.85 -42.97 7.12
CA ALA A 14 -25.97 -41.81 7.15
C ALA A 14 -24.66 -42.17 6.45
N SER A 15 -24.52 -41.81 5.17
CA SER A 15 -23.21 -41.85 4.51
C SER A 15 -22.38 -40.68 5.03
N CYS A 16 -21.38 -40.96 5.87
CA CYS A 16 -20.30 -40.02 6.14
C CYS A 16 -19.48 -39.84 4.86
N ALA A 17 -19.92 -38.95 3.97
CA ALA A 17 -19.08 -38.45 2.90
C ALA A 17 -18.00 -37.59 3.54
N SER A 18 -16.77 -38.09 3.58
CA SER A 18 -15.60 -37.29 3.90
C SER A 18 -15.55 -36.12 2.92
N VAL A 19 -15.86 -34.91 3.38
CA VAL A 19 -15.59 -33.69 2.61
C VAL A 19 -14.08 -33.59 2.49
N LYS A 20 -13.54 -34.11 1.38
CA LYS A 20 -12.19 -33.73 0.96
C LYS A 20 -12.21 -32.22 0.83
N LYS A 21 -11.51 -31.53 1.74
CA LYS A 21 -11.12 -30.14 1.52
C LYS A 21 -10.37 -30.12 0.19
N GLN A 22 -11.06 -29.73 -0.86
CA GLN A 22 -10.46 -29.47 -2.15
C GLN A 22 -9.54 -28.28 -1.89
N THR A 23 -8.24 -28.53 -1.86
CA THR A 23 -7.23 -27.49 -1.96
C THR A 23 -7.51 -26.78 -3.27
N ILE A 24 -8.18 -25.64 -3.21
CA ILE A 24 -8.27 -24.71 -4.33
C ILE A 24 -6.82 -24.28 -4.54
N ASN A 25 -6.16 -24.89 -5.52
CA ASN A 25 -4.99 -24.25 -6.12
C ASN A 25 -5.59 -23.03 -6.83
N PRO A 26 -5.27 -21.81 -6.38
CA PRO A 26 -5.77 -20.62 -7.05
C PRO A 26 -5.18 -20.64 -8.44
N ASP A 27 -6.06 -20.85 -9.42
CA ASP A 27 -5.65 -21.02 -10.78
C ASP A 27 -5.31 -19.63 -11.35
N TYR A 28 -4.01 -19.37 -11.49
CA TYR A 28 -3.55 -18.15 -12.14
C TYR A 28 -3.73 -18.20 -13.68
N SER A 29 -4.51 -19.14 -14.23
CA SER A 29 -4.81 -19.26 -15.65
C SER A 29 -6.12 -18.59 -16.11
N ASP A 30 -6.86 -17.89 -15.23
CA ASP A 30 -8.06 -17.13 -15.64
C ASP A 30 -7.74 -16.14 -16.79
N ALA A 31 -8.67 -15.93 -17.72
CA ALA A 31 -8.45 -15.17 -18.97
C ALA A 31 -7.90 -13.73 -18.79
N HIS A 32 -8.16 -13.09 -17.65
CA HIS A 32 -7.67 -11.74 -17.32
C HIS A 32 -6.54 -11.72 -16.28
N ARG A 33 -6.13 -12.89 -15.77
CA ARG A 33 -5.10 -12.98 -14.73
C ARG A 33 -3.74 -12.57 -15.30
N PRO A 34 -3.10 -11.52 -14.78
CA PRO A 34 -1.79 -11.13 -15.26
C PRO A 34 -0.75 -12.16 -14.82
N GLN A 35 0.15 -12.51 -15.74
CA GLN A 35 1.20 -13.50 -15.48
C GLN A 35 2.49 -12.88 -14.89
N ILE A 36 2.64 -11.56 -15.00
CA ILE A 36 3.86 -10.82 -14.59
C ILE A 36 3.55 -9.63 -13.67
N HIS A 37 2.31 -9.49 -13.24
CA HIS A 37 1.88 -8.49 -12.27
C HIS A 37 1.32 -9.20 -11.05
N PHE A 38 1.62 -8.69 -9.85
CA PHE A 38 1.03 -9.25 -8.65
C PHE A 38 -0.49 -9.03 -8.65
N SER A 39 -1.24 -10.09 -8.38
CA SER A 39 -2.66 -10.04 -8.05
C SER A 39 -2.94 -11.06 -6.94
N PRO A 40 -3.85 -10.77 -6.00
CA PRO A 40 -4.20 -11.73 -4.97
C PRO A 40 -4.89 -12.94 -5.61
N LYS A 41 -4.72 -14.10 -4.99
CA LYS A 41 -5.37 -15.35 -5.38
C LYS A 41 -6.89 -15.18 -5.55
N LYS A 42 -7.50 -14.41 -4.65
CA LYS A 42 -8.93 -14.08 -4.64
C LYS A 42 -9.20 -12.72 -4.00
N GLY A 43 -10.43 -12.23 -4.11
CA GLY A 43 -10.91 -11.04 -3.42
C GLY A 43 -10.44 -9.72 -4.07
N TRP A 44 -10.66 -8.62 -3.37
CA TRP A 44 -10.32 -7.27 -3.84
C TRP A 44 -8.94 -6.84 -3.35
N MET A 45 -8.21 -6.12 -4.21
CA MET A 45 -6.99 -5.41 -3.85
C MET A 45 -7.02 -3.96 -4.37
N ASN A 46 -6.45 -3.03 -3.62
CA ASN A 46 -6.06 -1.71 -4.13
C ASN A 46 -4.61 -1.38 -3.75
N ASP A 47 -4.40 -0.40 -2.88
CA ASP A 47 -3.10 0.25 -2.66
C ASP A 47 -2.01 -0.73 -2.22
N PRO A 48 -0.78 -0.59 -2.74
CA PRO A 48 0.40 -1.24 -2.16
C PRO A 48 0.74 -0.59 -0.80
N ASN A 49 1.06 -1.42 0.17
CA ASN A 49 1.31 -1.03 1.56
C ASN A 49 2.59 -1.66 2.09
N GLY A 50 3.09 -1.10 3.20
CA GLY A 50 4.09 -1.77 4.04
C GLY A 50 5.37 -2.17 3.31
N MET A 51 5.67 -1.53 2.18
CA MET A 51 6.68 -2.03 1.24
C MET A 51 8.07 -1.83 1.82
N VAL A 52 8.75 -2.93 2.14
CA VAL A 52 10.06 -2.92 2.78
C VAL A 52 10.91 -4.06 2.23
N TYR A 53 12.19 -3.79 1.98
CA TYR A 53 13.17 -4.82 1.67
C TYR A 53 13.88 -5.26 2.94
N HIS A 54 13.81 -6.54 3.28
CA HIS A 54 14.41 -7.09 4.49
C HIS A 54 14.90 -8.52 4.26
N ASN A 55 16.11 -8.84 4.74
CA ASN A 55 16.69 -10.19 4.63
C ASN A 55 16.55 -10.79 3.23
N GLU A 56 17.03 -10.03 2.24
CA GLU A 56 17.00 -10.37 0.82
C GLU A 56 15.59 -10.57 0.24
N THR A 57 14.55 -10.05 0.89
CA THR A 57 13.15 -10.27 0.51
C THR A 57 12.46 -8.92 0.32
N TYR A 58 11.79 -8.77 -0.82
CA TYR A 58 10.86 -7.68 -1.05
C TYR A 58 9.50 -8.06 -0.46
N HIS A 59 9.03 -7.27 0.50
CA HIS A 59 7.68 -7.40 1.05
C HIS A 59 6.74 -6.45 0.31
N LEU A 60 5.61 -6.97 -0.14
CA LEU A 60 4.49 -6.22 -0.68
C LEU A 60 3.28 -6.53 0.19
N PHE A 61 2.91 -5.60 1.06
CA PHE A 61 1.57 -5.64 1.66
C PHE A 61 0.63 -4.87 0.76
N PHE A 62 -0.68 -5.04 0.94
CA PHE A 62 -1.67 -4.39 0.09
C PHE A 62 -3.03 -4.30 0.77
N GLN A 63 -3.79 -3.25 0.47
CA GLN A 63 -5.18 -3.16 0.87
C GLN A 63 -5.94 -4.36 0.31
N HIS A 64 -6.61 -5.11 1.17
CA HIS A 64 -7.22 -6.37 0.79
C HIS A 64 -8.60 -6.57 1.42
N TYR A 65 -9.57 -7.02 0.63
CA TYR A 65 -10.81 -7.60 1.14
C TYR A 65 -10.94 -9.06 0.67
N PRO A 66 -10.79 -10.05 1.56
CA PRO A 66 -10.71 -11.46 1.19
C PRO A 66 -12.06 -12.11 0.86
N ASP A 67 -13.17 -11.44 1.20
CA ASP A 67 -14.52 -12.00 1.17
C ASP A 67 -15.40 -11.42 0.06
N GLY A 68 -14.83 -10.58 -0.81
CA GLY A 68 -15.52 -10.06 -2.00
C GLY A 68 -14.56 -9.39 -2.97
N THR A 69 -15.03 -9.20 -4.20
CA THR A 69 -14.26 -8.57 -5.29
C THR A 69 -14.61 -7.10 -5.50
N LYS A 70 -15.30 -6.47 -4.56
CA LYS A 70 -15.46 -5.01 -4.48
C LYS A 70 -14.86 -4.53 -3.17
N TRP A 71 -14.58 -3.24 -3.07
CA TRP A 71 -14.09 -2.64 -1.84
C TRP A 71 -15.00 -2.97 -0.64
N GLY A 72 -14.41 -3.26 0.52
CA GLY A 72 -15.11 -3.67 1.73
C GLY A 72 -14.27 -3.45 2.99
N PRO A 73 -14.52 -4.17 4.10
CA PRO A 73 -13.70 -4.10 5.30
C PRO A 73 -12.24 -4.47 5.02
N MET A 74 -11.37 -3.46 5.05
CA MET A 74 -9.99 -3.60 4.60
C MET A 74 -9.08 -4.29 5.62
N HIS A 75 -8.22 -5.15 5.06
CA HIS A 75 -7.10 -5.84 5.71
C HIS A 75 -5.80 -5.41 5.03
N TRP A 76 -4.66 -5.78 5.61
CA TRP A 76 -3.41 -5.86 4.85
C TRP A 76 -3.14 -7.30 4.42
N GLY A 77 -3.29 -7.57 3.12
CA GLY A 77 -2.72 -8.76 2.51
C GLY A 77 -1.20 -8.69 2.47
N HIS A 78 -0.53 -9.80 2.15
CA HIS A 78 0.94 -9.88 2.11
C HIS A 78 1.42 -10.82 1.01
N ALA A 79 2.43 -10.39 0.27
CA ALA A 79 3.20 -11.19 -0.64
C ALA A 79 4.70 -10.88 -0.50
N THR A 80 5.53 -11.85 -0.88
CA THR A 80 6.99 -11.70 -0.85
C THR A 80 7.59 -12.12 -2.18
N SER A 81 8.69 -11.47 -2.57
CA SER A 81 9.47 -11.86 -3.73
C SER A 81 10.97 -11.70 -3.45
N LYS A 82 11.79 -12.50 -4.15
CA LYS A 82 13.24 -12.34 -4.20
C LYS A 82 13.70 -11.48 -5.39
N ASP A 83 12.83 -11.26 -6.37
CA ASP A 83 13.19 -10.65 -7.66
C ASP A 83 12.14 -9.67 -8.20
N LEU A 84 11.13 -9.28 -7.41
CA LEU A 84 10.03 -8.38 -7.81
C LEU A 84 9.13 -8.92 -8.94
N VAL A 85 9.37 -10.14 -9.43
CA VAL A 85 8.64 -10.75 -10.54
C VAL A 85 7.85 -11.95 -10.05
N HIS A 86 8.52 -12.90 -9.38
CA HIS A 86 7.91 -14.10 -8.84
C HIS A 86 7.43 -13.83 -7.41
N TRP A 87 6.13 -13.61 -7.26
CA TRP A 87 5.50 -13.30 -5.99
C TRP A 87 4.90 -14.55 -5.35
N GLN A 88 5.16 -14.72 -4.05
CA GLN A 88 4.50 -15.71 -3.21
C GLN A 88 3.54 -15.00 -2.26
N GLU A 89 2.24 -15.22 -2.44
CA GLU A 89 1.23 -14.72 -1.50
C GLU A 89 1.34 -15.48 -0.16
N GLN A 90 1.37 -14.69 0.91
CA GLN A 90 1.48 -15.12 2.31
C GLN A 90 0.12 -15.05 3.00
N LYS A 91 0.08 -15.31 4.31
CA LYS A 91 -1.12 -15.07 5.12
C LYS A 91 -1.38 -13.56 5.23
N ILE A 92 -2.65 -13.19 5.41
CA ILE A 92 -3.03 -11.81 5.73
C ILE A 92 -2.24 -11.35 6.97
N ALA A 93 -1.66 -10.16 6.88
CA ALA A 93 -0.76 -9.61 7.89
C ALA A 93 -1.53 -8.89 9.01
N LEU A 94 -2.48 -8.02 8.64
CA LEU A 94 -3.26 -7.24 9.60
C LEU A 94 -4.75 -7.39 9.32
N TYR A 95 -5.50 -7.69 10.38
CA TYR A 95 -6.95 -7.82 10.38
C TYR A 95 -7.60 -6.62 11.08
N PRO A 96 -8.82 -6.20 10.68
CA PRO A 96 -9.62 -5.26 11.45
C PRO A 96 -9.76 -5.65 12.93
N ASP A 97 -9.92 -4.67 13.81
CA ASP A 97 -10.24 -4.89 15.23
C ASP A 97 -11.24 -3.85 15.75
N SER A 98 -11.34 -3.68 17.08
CA SER A 98 -12.24 -2.72 17.71
C SER A 98 -11.94 -1.26 17.38
N LEU A 99 -10.73 -0.93 16.89
CA LEU A 99 -10.39 0.41 16.42
C LEU A 99 -10.88 0.64 14.99
N GLY A 100 -11.02 -0.42 14.18
CA GLY A 100 -11.63 -0.34 12.86
C GLY A 100 -10.93 -1.18 11.81
N THR A 101 -11.17 -0.86 10.55
CA THR A 101 -10.52 -1.52 9.40
C THR A 101 -9.12 -0.98 9.16
N ILE A 102 -8.29 -1.76 8.48
CA ILE A 102 -6.88 -1.44 8.24
C ILE A 102 -6.75 -0.74 6.89
N PHE A 103 -6.54 0.56 6.93
CA PHE A 103 -6.26 1.40 5.76
C PHE A 103 -4.76 1.45 5.47
N SER A 104 -4.41 2.15 4.39
CA SER A 104 -3.08 2.16 3.82
C SER A 104 -2.01 2.72 4.78
N GLY A 105 -0.76 2.47 4.42
CA GLY A 105 0.39 2.86 5.24
C GLY A 105 1.69 2.18 4.81
N SER A 106 2.70 2.28 5.66
CA SER A 106 4.07 1.90 5.35
C SER A 106 4.68 0.99 6.42
N ALA A 107 5.84 0.42 6.12
CA ALA A 107 6.60 -0.35 7.09
C ALA A 107 8.08 0.03 6.98
N VAL A 108 8.77 -0.02 8.12
CA VAL A 108 10.19 0.29 8.26
C VAL A 108 10.89 -0.80 9.07
N ILE A 109 12.21 -0.89 8.95
CA ILE A 109 13.04 -1.73 9.84
C ILE A 109 13.64 -0.83 10.93
N ASP A 110 13.18 -1.00 12.17
CA ASP A 110 13.71 -0.28 13.33
C ASP A 110 15.02 -0.93 13.83
N LYS A 111 16.10 -0.67 13.09
CA LYS A 111 17.44 -1.25 13.33
C LYS A 111 17.97 -0.99 14.73
N ASN A 112 17.57 0.13 15.34
CA ASN A 112 18.09 0.61 16.61
C ASN A 112 17.13 0.41 17.78
N ASN A 113 16.00 -0.27 17.56
CA ASN A 113 14.97 -0.50 18.59
C ASN A 113 14.49 0.83 19.21
N THR A 114 14.39 1.88 18.41
CA THR A 114 13.89 3.20 18.85
C THR A 114 12.46 3.13 19.37
N ALA A 115 11.64 2.25 18.78
CA ALA A 115 10.27 2.01 19.23
C ALA A 115 10.18 1.01 20.40
N GLY A 116 11.26 0.36 20.82
CA GLY A 116 11.26 -0.56 21.96
C GLY A 116 10.54 -1.90 21.72
N PHE A 117 10.27 -2.28 20.46
CA PHE A 117 9.63 -3.56 20.13
C PHE A 117 10.61 -4.72 19.92
N GLY A 118 11.88 -4.41 19.70
CA GLY A 118 12.95 -5.36 19.39
C GLY A 118 13.91 -4.78 18.36
N LYS A 119 15.18 -5.17 18.43
CA LYS A 119 16.17 -4.76 17.42
C LYS A 119 15.81 -5.35 16.06
N ASN A 120 15.84 -4.53 15.02
CA ASN A 120 15.43 -4.90 13.66
C ASN A 120 13.95 -5.31 13.56
N ALA A 121 13.10 -4.90 14.50
CA ALA A 121 11.67 -5.10 14.36
C ALA A 121 11.19 -4.46 13.05
N MET A 122 10.38 -5.19 12.29
CA MET A 122 9.64 -4.60 11.19
C MET A 122 8.42 -3.91 11.81
N VAL A 123 8.30 -2.59 11.64
CA VAL A 123 7.22 -1.81 12.24
C VAL A 123 6.34 -1.26 11.13
N ALA A 124 5.06 -1.63 11.14
CA ALA A 124 4.04 -1.11 10.25
C ALA A 124 3.38 0.10 10.92
N ILE A 125 3.27 1.20 10.17
CA ILE A 125 2.51 2.38 10.53
C ILE A 125 1.37 2.46 9.52
N PHE A 126 0.13 2.47 9.99
CA PHE A 126 -1.05 2.39 9.14
C PHE A 126 -2.22 3.20 9.69
N THR A 127 -3.18 3.52 8.84
CA THR A 127 -4.41 4.17 9.26
C THR A 127 -5.42 3.14 9.75
N HIS A 128 -5.98 3.32 10.94
CA HIS A 128 -7.26 2.71 11.29
C HIS A 128 -8.39 3.61 10.79
N HIS A 129 -9.39 3.02 10.12
CA HIS A 129 -10.63 3.70 9.76
C HIS A 129 -11.79 3.08 10.53
N ASN A 130 -12.47 3.88 11.35
CA ASN A 130 -13.61 3.46 12.15
C ASN A 130 -14.94 3.86 11.47
N MET A 131 -15.56 2.90 10.77
CA MET A 131 -16.82 3.14 10.04
C MET A 131 -17.99 3.53 10.96
N GLU A 132 -18.00 3.09 12.22
CA GLU A 132 -19.07 3.47 13.15
C GLU A 132 -18.96 4.93 13.58
N ILE A 133 -17.74 5.42 13.84
CA ILE A 133 -17.49 6.84 14.11
C ILE A 133 -17.84 7.68 12.88
N GLU A 134 -17.47 7.24 11.67
CA GLU A 134 -17.80 7.93 10.42
C GLU A 134 -19.31 8.11 10.24
N LYS A 135 -20.11 7.07 10.51
CA LYS A 135 -21.58 7.12 10.42
C LYS A 135 -22.23 8.15 11.34
N THR A 136 -21.55 8.58 12.40
CA THR A 136 -22.04 9.65 13.28
C THR A 136 -21.86 11.05 12.68
N GLY A 137 -21.15 11.18 11.56
CA GLY A 137 -20.79 12.46 10.94
C GLY A 137 -19.59 13.15 11.60
N SER A 138 -18.86 12.45 12.47
CA SER A 138 -17.60 12.95 13.03
C SER A 138 -16.50 12.92 11.96
N ASP A 139 -15.52 13.82 12.06
CA ASP A 139 -14.29 13.81 11.23
C ASP A 139 -13.12 13.05 11.89
N LYS A 140 -13.35 12.38 13.03
CA LYS A 140 -12.30 11.72 13.83
C LYS A 140 -12.14 10.21 13.57
N TYR A 141 -12.67 9.71 12.46
CA TYR A 141 -12.75 8.29 12.17
C TYR A 141 -11.47 7.68 11.58
N GLN A 142 -10.52 8.49 11.11
CA GLN A 142 -9.22 8.01 10.61
C GLN A 142 -8.08 8.42 11.54
N TYR A 143 -7.23 7.50 11.99
CA TYR A 143 -6.11 7.80 12.89
C TYR A 143 -4.97 6.78 12.75
N GLN A 144 -3.75 7.15 13.15
CA GLN A 144 -2.57 6.35 12.80
C GLN A 144 -2.16 5.42 13.95
N SER A 145 -1.84 4.18 13.59
CA SER A 145 -1.59 3.06 14.51
C SER A 145 -0.34 2.29 14.10
N LEU A 146 0.21 1.54 15.05
CA LEU A 146 1.37 0.68 14.87
C LEU A 146 1.03 -0.80 15.00
N ALA A 147 1.74 -1.62 14.23
CA ALA A 147 1.98 -3.01 14.53
C ALA A 147 3.47 -3.33 14.33
N TYR A 148 3.96 -4.38 14.96
CA TYR A 148 5.34 -4.83 14.78
C TYR A 148 5.42 -6.34 14.56
N SER A 149 6.44 -6.75 13.83
CA SER A 149 6.81 -8.13 13.58
C SER A 149 8.27 -8.36 14.00
N LEU A 150 8.51 -9.51 14.62
CA LEU A 150 9.82 -9.99 15.06
C LEU A 150 10.27 -11.25 14.29
N ASP A 151 9.54 -11.62 13.25
CA ASP A 151 9.69 -12.86 12.49
C ASP A 151 9.65 -12.62 10.97
N ASP A 152 10.29 -11.53 10.53
CA ASP A 152 10.38 -11.10 9.13
C ASP A 152 9.01 -10.81 8.48
N GLY A 153 8.09 -10.21 9.21
CA GLY A 153 6.77 -9.81 8.70
C GLY A 153 5.76 -10.96 8.57
N LYS A 154 6.05 -12.16 9.10
CA LYS A 154 5.15 -13.33 9.03
C LYS A 154 3.99 -13.22 10.01
N THR A 155 4.23 -12.71 11.21
CA THR A 155 3.20 -12.44 12.22
C THR A 155 3.36 -11.04 12.79
N TRP A 156 2.23 -10.46 13.18
CA TRP A 156 2.15 -9.06 13.60
C TRP A 156 1.44 -8.93 14.94
N THR A 157 2.00 -8.10 15.81
CA THR A 157 1.39 -7.69 17.07
C THR A 157 1.05 -6.20 16.98
N LYS A 158 -0.23 -5.86 17.09
CA LYS A 158 -0.66 -4.45 17.16
C LYS A 158 -0.22 -3.84 18.49
N TYR A 159 0.24 -2.60 18.45
CA TYR A 159 0.68 -1.90 19.65
C TYR A 159 -0.52 -1.57 20.56
N ASN A 160 -0.46 -1.98 21.82
CA ASN A 160 -1.53 -1.73 22.80
C ASN A 160 -1.80 -0.25 23.07
N GLY A 161 -0.83 0.64 22.80
CA GLY A 161 -0.99 2.08 22.95
C GLY A 161 -1.55 2.78 21.70
N ASN A 162 -2.13 2.04 20.75
CA ASN A 162 -2.78 2.64 19.59
C ASN A 162 -4.06 3.42 19.97
N PRO A 163 -4.39 4.49 19.22
CA PRO A 163 -3.60 5.07 18.13
C PRO A 163 -2.42 5.93 18.60
N VAL A 164 -1.32 5.92 17.85
CA VAL A 164 -0.11 6.73 18.13
C VAL A 164 -0.19 8.16 17.61
N LEU A 165 -1.06 8.41 16.62
CA LEU A 165 -1.40 9.75 16.17
C LEU A 165 -2.93 9.85 16.04
N PRO A 166 -3.61 10.32 17.10
CA PRO A 166 -5.05 10.58 17.08
C PRO A 166 -5.42 11.64 16.05
N ASN A 167 -6.63 11.55 15.51
CA ASN A 167 -7.14 12.53 14.56
C ASN A 167 -7.47 13.88 15.24
N PRO A 168 -6.90 15.01 14.80
CA PRO A 168 -7.20 16.32 15.37
C PRO A 168 -8.56 16.92 14.94
N GLY A 169 -9.36 16.20 14.13
CA GLY A 169 -10.61 16.68 13.53
C GLY A 169 -10.50 16.98 12.04
N ILE A 170 -9.69 16.20 11.31
CA ILE A 170 -9.50 16.30 9.87
C ILE A 170 -10.20 15.09 9.23
N ARG A 171 -11.20 15.35 8.39
CA ARG A 171 -12.04 14.34 7.75
C ARG A 171 -11.24 13.22 7.07
N ASP A 172 -10.33 13.62 6.20
CA ASP A 172 -9.45 12.72 5.45
C ASP A 172 -8.03 12.81 6.06
N PHE A 173 -7.64 11.84 6.90
CA PHE A 173 -6.41 11.86 7.70
C PHE A 173 -5.74 10.49 7.67
N ARG A 174 -5.01 10.19 6.59
CA ARG A 174 -4.61 8.82 6.27
C ARG A 174 -3.32 8.68 5.47
N ASP A 175 -2.93 7.42 5.30
CA ASP A 175 -1.86 6.91 4.46
C ASP A 175 -0.45 7.34 4.93
N PRO A 176 -0.03 6.99 6.16
CA PRO A 176 1.26 7.37 6.69
C PRO A 176 2.41 6.67 5.97
N LYS A 177 3.25 7.44 5.28
CA LYS A 177 4.58 6.99 4.83
C LYS A 177 5.65 7.43 5.84
N VAL A 178 6.38 6.47 6.38
CA VAL A 178 7.44 6.72 7.35
C VAL A 178 8.81 6.29 6.82
N PHE A 179 9.83 7.09 7.12
CA PHE A 179 11.24 6.74 6.89
C PHE A 179 12.13 7.33 8.00
N TRP A 180 13.35 6.80 8.14
CA TRP A 180 14.35 7.33 9.07
C TRP A 180 15.17 8.44 8.42
N TYR A 181 15.16 9.63 9.01
CA TYR A 181 15.95 10.78 8.55
C TYR A 181 17.27 10.83 9.33
N GLU A 182 18.35 10.35 8.68
CA GLU A 182 19.66 10.16 9.30
C GLU A 182 20.26 11.44 9.88
N GLU A 183 20.22 12.57 9.15
CA GLU A 183 20.82 13.84 9.58
C GLU A 183 20.18 14.35 10.88
N GLY A 184 18.86 14.19 11.02
CA GLY A 184 18.12 14.60 12.20
C GLY A 184 17.92 13.51 13.25
N LYS A 185 18.40 12.28 13.00
CA LYS A 185 18.24 11.08 13.86
C LYS A 185 16.81 10.91 14.38
N LYS A 186 15.84 10.99 13.48
CA LYS A 186 14.42 10.91 13.80
C LYS A 186 13.63 10.26 12.67
N TRP A 187 12.50 9.67 13.00
CA TRP A 187 11.52 9.24 12.02
C TRP A 187 10.77 10.45 11.46
N ILE A 188 10.49 10.42 10.17
CA ILE A 188 9.63 11.38 9.48
C ILE A 188 8.41 10.63 8.98
N MET A 189 7.23 11.16 9.26
CA MET A 189 5.98 10.73 8.64
C MET A 189 5.53 11.79 7.64
N THR A 190 5.22 11.34 6.44
CA THR A 190 4.50 12.09 5.41
C THR A 190 3.08 11.58 5.43
N LEU A 191 2.11 12.44 5.76
CA LEU A 191 0.70 12.05 5.92
C LEU A 191 -0.20 12.91 5.04
N ALA A 192 -1.16 12.29 4.37
CA ALA A 192 -2.18 13.03 3.64
C ALA A 192 -3.26 13.51 4.62
N THR A 193 -3.50 14.82 4.60
CA THR A 193 -4.44 15.50 5.48
C THR A 193 -5.38 16.34 4.63
N LEU A 194 -6.41 15.69 4.08
CA LEU A 194 -7.36 16.23 3.11
C LEU A 194 -6.74 16.53 1.73
N ASP A 195 -6.33 17.77 1.52
CA ASP A 195 -5.89 18.29 0.21
C ASP A 195 -4.44 18.79 0.25
N HIS A 196 -3.70 18.35 1.26
CA HIS A 196 -2.30 18.71 1.48
C HIS A 196 -1.59 17.63 2.29
N ILE A 197 -0.27 17.76 2.37
CA ILE A 197 0.58 16.90 3.19
C ILE A 197 0.90 17.60 4.50
N THR A 198 0.81 16.84 5.60
CA THR A 198 1.38 17.25 6.89
C THR A 198 2.57 16.34 7.21
N PHE A 199 3.71 16.95 7.53
CA PHE A 199 4.91 16.25 7.96
C PHE A 199 4.94 16.19 9.48
N TYR A 200 5.20 15.00 10.02
CA TYR A 200 5.43 14.79 11.45
C TYR A 200 6.82 14.21 11.67
N SER A 201 7.38 14.42 12.86
CA SER A 201 8.60 13.74 13.29
C SER A 201 8.41 12.99 14.60
N SER A 202 9.18 11.92 14.79
CA SER A 202 9.15 11.12 16.01
C SER A 202 10.52 10.55 16.36
N PRO A 203 10.91 10.51 17.65
CA PRO A 203 12.10 9.80 18.07
C PRO A 203 11.90 8.28 18.16
N ASP A 204 10.65 7.79 18.24
CA ASP A 204 10.34 6.42 18.71
C ASP A 204 9.15 5.75 18.00
N LEU A 205 8.69 6.32 16.87
CA LEU A 205 7.48 5.92 16.12
C LEU A 205 6.14 6.07 16.86
N LYS A 206 6.15 6.42 18.16
CA LYS A 206 4.97 6.46 19.03
C LYS A 206 4.55 7.89 19.35
N ASN A 207 5.53 8.76 19.60
CA ASN A 207 5.30 10.16 19.94
C ASN A 207 5.58 11.01 18.72
N TRP A 208 4.53 11.58 18.12
CA TRP A 208 4.62 12.37 16.89
C TRP A 208 4.43 13.85 17.16
N LYS A 209 5.29 14.66 16.54
CA LYS A 209 5.23 16.12 16.54
C LYS A 209 4.97 16.62 15.13
N GLU A 210 3.95 17.45 14.93
CA GLU A 210 3.75 18.16 13.65
C GLU A 210 4.91 19.13 13.39
N GLU A 211 5.48 19.10 12.17
CA GLU A 211 6.60 19.95 11.79
C GLU A 211 6.19 21.01 10.77
N SER A 212 5.58 20.61 9.64
CA SER A 212 5.13 21.56 8.61
C SER A 212 4.03 20.97 7.74
N LYS A 213 3.47 21.81 6.86
CA LYS A 213 2.48 21.43 5.84
C LYS A 213 2.96 21.82 4.46
N PHE A 214 2.55 21.08 3.44
CA PHE A 214 2.88 21.34 2.05
C PHE A 214 1.69 21.06 1.13
N GLY A 215 1.51 21.88 0.10
CA GLY A 215 0.68 21.53 -1.04
C GLY A 215 -0.65 22.27 -1.18
N LYS A 216 -1.16 22.96 -0.14
CA LYS A 216 -2.50 23.60 -0.13
C LYS A 216 -2.86 24.48 -1.35
N THR A 217 -1.85 25.02 -2.04
CA THR A 217 -2.01 25.87 -3.24
C THR A 217 -1.14 25.41 -4.42
N ILE A 218 -0.47 24.25 -4.33
CA ILE A 218 0.51 23.76 -5.30
C ILE A 218 0.18 22.32 -5.69
N GLY A 219 0.17 22.02 -6.99
CA GLY A 219 -0.20 20.72 -7.52
C GLY A 219 -1.67 20.59 -7.88
N ALA A 220 -2.08 19.40 -8.31
CA ALA A 220 -3.46 19.12 -8.65
C ALA A 220 -4.33 19.03 -7.39
N HIS A 221 -5.52 19.62 -7.45
CA HIS A 221 -6.51 19.66 -6.36
C HIS A 221 -7.92 19.27 -6.86
N GLY A 222 -8.00 18.45 -7.90
CA GLY A 222 -9.27 17.95 -8.44
C GLY A 222 -10.00 16.96 -7.51
N GLY A 223 -9.36 16.53 -6.42
CA GLY A 223 -9.86 15.54 -5.48
C GLY A 223 -9.00 15.45 -4.23
N VAL A 224 -9.23 14.41 -3.43
CA VAL A 224 -8.54 14.19 -2.14
C VAL A 224 -7.11 13.73 -2.41
N TRP A 225 -6.16 14.18 -1.59
CA TRP A 225 -4.78 13.73 -1.62
C TRP A 225 -4.64 12.46 -0.77
N GLU A 226 -3.94 11.47 -1.28
CA GLU A 226 -3.81 10.13 -0.70
C GLU A 226 -2.38 9.61 -0.93
N CYS A 227 -2.00 8.55 -0.22
CA CYS A 227 -0.78 7.77 -0.40
C CYS A 227 0.48 8.60 -0.71
N PRO A 228 0.90 9.54 0.14
CA PRO A 228 2.08 10.33 -0.11
C PRO A 228 3.37 9.53 0.12
N ASP A 229 4.45 9.90 -0.56
CA ASP A 229 5.76 9.28 -0.36
C ASP A 229 6.90 10.29 -0.55
N LEU A 230 7.77 10.44 0.46
CA LEU A 230 8.91 11.35 0.44
C LEU A 230 10.22 10.56 0.46
N PHE A 231 11.04 10.71 -0.58
CA PHE A 231 12.30 9.99 -0.73
C PHE A 231 13.32 10.83 -1.51
N GLN A 232 14.57 10.36 -1.57
CA GLN A 232 15.64 11.02 -2.32
C GLN A 232 15.97 10.29 -3.62
N LEU A 233 16.30 11.05 -4.66
CA LEU A 233 16.92 10.58 -5.90
C LEU A 233 18.22 11.35 -6.16
N THR A 234 19.19 10.67 -6.78
CA THR A 234 20.48 11.27 -7.15
C THR A 234 20.46 11.75 -8.60
N TYR A 235 20.96 12.96 -8.85
CA TYR A 235 21.26 13.45 -10.21
C TYR A 235 22.61 14.15 -10.20
N ASN A 236 23.53 13.73 -11.08
CA ASN A 236 24.90 14.28 -11.16
C ASN A 236 25.65 14.33 -9.81
N GLY A 237 25.42 13.34 -8.94
CA GLY A 237 26.05 13.26 -7.61
C GLY A 237 25.37 14.10 -6.52
N GLU A 238 24.33 14.87 -6.86
CA GLU A 238 23.53 15.65 -5.92
C GLU A 238 22.25 14.91 -5.52
N GLN A 239 21.88 14.98 -4.24
CA GLN A 239 20.64 14.43 -3.72
C GLN A 239 19.52 15.46 -3.86
N HIS A 240 18.38 15.03 -4.41
CA HIS A 240 17.16 15.82 -4.46
C HIS A 240 16.03 15.05 -3.82
N TRP A 241 15.17 15.75 -3.08
CA TRP A 241 13.96 15.16 -2.52
C TRP A 241 12.84 15.13 -3.54
N VAL A 242 12.10 14.03 -3.55
CA VAL A 242 10.91 13.84 -4.36
C VAL A 242 9.75 13.51 -3.43
N LEU A 243 8.68 14.28 -3.53
CA LEU A 243 7.41 14.01 -2.89
C LEU A 243 6.43 13.52 -3.95
N ILE A 244 5.99 12.27 -3.83
CA ILE A 244 4.84 11.74 -4.55
C ILE A 244 3.58 12.00 -3.73
N VAL A 245 2.49 12.34 -4.41
CA VAL A 245 1.14 12.44 -3.86
C VAL A 245 0.17 11.82 -4.85
N ASN A 246 -0.73 10.97 -4.36
CA ASN A 246 -1.80 10.39 -5.18
C ASN A 246 -3.07 11.25 -5.04
N ILE A 247 -3.87 11.38 -6.09
CA ILE A 247 -5.11 12.17 -6.09
C ILE A 247 -6.29 11.42 -6.70
N ASN A 248 -7.47 11.50 -6.07
CA ASN A 248 -8.71 10.96 -6.61
C ASN A 248 -9.95 11.85 -6.26
N PRO A 249 -10.78 12.24 -7.26
CA PRO A 249 -10.49 12.26 -8.70
C PRO A 249 -9.52 13.40 -9.07
N GLY A 250 -9.28 13.62 -10.36
CA GLY A 250 -8.49 14.75 -10.87
C GLY A 250 -7.20 14.37 -11.59
N GLY A 251 -7.02 13.09 -11.91
CA GLY A 251 -5.93 12.60 -12.76
C GLY A 251 -6.02 13.07 -14.22
N PRO A 252 -4.92 12.93 -14.99
CA PRO A 252 -4.81 13.46 -16.36
C PRO A 252 -5.78 12.81 -17.35
N ASN A 253 -6.24 11.58 -17.08
CA ASN A 253 -7.25 10.88 -17.88
C ASN A 253 -8.58 10.69 -17.15
N GLY A 254 -8.86 11.53 -16.15
CA GLY A 254 -10.00 11.34 -15.26
C GLY A 254 -9.72 10.30 -14.17
N GLY A 255 -10.50 10.39 -13.11
CA GLY A 255 -10.35 9.50 -11.96
C GLY A 255 -9.04 9.73 -11.22
N SER A 256 -8.38 8.64 -10.86
CA SER A 256 -7.26 8.61 -9.94
C SER A 256 -5.90 8.66 -10.63
N ALA A 257 -4.90 9.35 -10.06
CA ALA A 257 -3.53 9.39 -10.60
C ALA A 257 -2.46 9.79 -9.56
N THR A 258 -1.19 9.66 -9.94
CA THR A 258 -0.02 9.98 -9.13
C THR A 258 0.68 11.25 -9.63
N GLN A 259 0.73 12.30 -8.81
CA GLN A 259 1.54 13.50 -9.07
C GLN A 259 2.85 13.48 -8.26
N TYR A 260 3.83 14.28 -8.68
CA TYR A 260 5.08 14.44 -7.93
C TYR A 260 5.63 15.86 -7.93
N PHE A 261 6.45 16.14 -6.93
CA PHE A 261 7.20 17.38 -6.74
C PHE A 261 8.67 17.04 -6.50
N VAL A 262 9.58 17.83 -7.06
CA VAL A 262 11.02 17.73 -6.79
C VAL A 262 11.45 18.97 -6.03
N GLY A 263 12.29 18.81 -5.01
CA GLY A 263 12.68 19.89 -4.12
C GLY A 263 13.71 19.52 -3.06
N ASP A 264 13.74 20.33 -2.01
CA ASP A 264 14.55 20.10 -0.81
C ASP A 264 13.66 19.75 0.39
N PHE A 265 14.20 18.98 1.32
CA PHE A 265 13.60 18.71 2.62
C PHE A 265 14.67 18.80 3.71
N ASP A 266 14.42 19.61 4.73
CA ASP A 266 15.36 19.90 5.83
C ASP A 266 15.07 19.10 7.11
N GLY A 267 14.32 18.00 6.98
CA GLY A 267 13.82 17.23 8.12
C GLY A 267 12.57 17.84 8.77
N LYS A 268 12.02 18.94 8.22
CA LYS A 268 10.77 19.57 8.68
C LYS A 268 9.89 20.03 7.52
N THR A 269 10.46 20.81 6.60
CA THR A 269 9.75 21.52 5.53
C THR A 269 10.21 21.06 4.16
N PHE A 270 9.27 20.72 3.28
CA PHE A 270 9.53 20.45 1.87
C PHE A 270 9.39 21.72 1.04
N LYS A 271 10.39 22.03 0.21
CA LYS A 271 10.42 23.21 -0.67
C LYS A 271 10.59 22.77 -2.13
N PRO A 272 9.55 22.85 -2.96
CA PRO A 272 9.64 22.40 -4.34
C PRO A 272 10.46 23.38 -5.19
N TYR A 273 11.25 22.86 -6.12
CA TYR A 273 11.92 23.67 -7.14
C TYR A 273 10.95 24.16 -8.22
N GLN A 274 9.85 23.42 -8.43
CA GLN A 274 8.87 23.64 -9.50
C GLN A 274 7.46 23.48 -8.93
N THR A 275 6.54 24.34 -9.37
CA THR A 275 5.14 24.35 -8.87
C THR A 275 4.11 23.83 -9.87
N ASP A 276 4.46 23.68 -11.16
CA ASP A 276 3.51 23.11 -12.13
C ASP A 276 3.24 21.63 -11.82
N THR A 277 1.99 21.21 -11.96
CA THR A 277 1.57 19.81 -11.81
C THR A 277 2.31 18.90 -12.79
N ARG A 278 2.85 17.80 -12.28
CA ARG A 278 3.49 16.75 -13.06
C ARG A 278 2.98 15.41 -12.60
N TRP A 279 2.70 14.55 -13.57
CA TRP A 279 2.22 13.19 -13.34
C TRP A 279 3.39 12.22 -13.45
N LEU A 280 3.45 11.27 -12.53
CA LEU A 280 4.43 10.18 -12.57
C LEU A 280 4.12 9.20 -13.70
N ASP A 281 2.83 9.00 -13.95
CA ASP A 281 2.28 8.19 -15.02
C ASP A 281 1.14 8.96 -15.70
N TYR A 282 1.13 8.95 -17.03
CA TYR A 282 0.11 9.62 -17.84
C TYR A 282 -0.95 8.64 -18.34
N GLY A 283 -0.90 7.36 -17.95
CA GLY A 283 -1.95 6.38 -18.17
C GLY A 283 -3.12 6.55 -17.19
N PRO A 284 -4.24 5.83 -17.40
CA PRO A 284 -5.38 5.87 -16.50
C PRO A 284 -5.25 4.92 -15.29
N ASP A 285 -4.40 3.89 -15.39
CA ASP A 285 -4.32 2.77 -14.44
C ASP A 285 -3.00 2.73 -13.68
N GLU A 286 -2.68 3.83 -13.00
CA GLU A 286 -1.57 3.92 -12.05
C GLU A 286 -2.00 4.84 -10.90
N TYR A 287 -2.19 4.25 -9.73
CA TYR A 287 -2.62 4.96 -8.54
C TYR A 287 -2.06 4.35 -7.25
N ALA A 288 -2.15 5.10 -6.14
CA ALA A 288 -1.59 4.73 -4.84
C ALA A 288 -0.11 4.30 -4.96
N GLY A 289 0.60 4.92 -5.90
CA GLY A 289 1.98 4.62 -6.21
C GLY A 289 2.91 5.04 -5.08
N VAL A 290 3.65 4.09 -4.50
CA VAL A 290 4.61 4.33 -3.42
C VAL A 290 5.88 3.48 -3.62
N THR A 291 6.89 3.72 -2.78
CA THR A 291 8.21 3.11 -2.86
C THR A 291 8.51 2.12 -1.74
N TRP A 292 9.46 1.21 -1.97
CA TRP A 292 10.00 0.34 -0.92
C TRP A 292 10.99 1.06 -0.01
N ASP A 293 10.83 0.88 1.30
CA ASP A 293 11.84 1.21 2.30
C ASP A 293 13.01 0.22 2.30
N ASN A 294 14.16 0.66 2.82
CA ASN A 294 15.36 -0.15 3.07
C ASN A 294 15.96 -0.87 1.84
N THR A 295 15.82 -0.27 0.65
CA THR A 295 16.34 -0.78 -0.64
C THR A 295 17.76 -0.31 -1.00
N GLY A 296 18.44 0.35 -0.07
CA GLY A 296 19.75 0.96 -0.31
C GLY A 296 19.66 2.14 -1.29
N SER A 297 20.52 2.15 -2.31
CA SER A 297 20.60 3.23 -3.30
C SER A 297 19.46 3.19 -4.33
N ARG A 298 18.83 2.03 -4.55
CA ARG A 298 17.71 1.92 -5.49
C ARG A 298 16.48 2.60 -4.90
N LYS A 299 15.65 3.19 -5.77
CA LYS A 299 14.29 3.64 -5.41
C LYS A 299 13.30 2.91 -6.28
N LEU A 300 12.70 1.89 -5.68
CA LEU A 300 11.77 0.99 -6.33
C LEU A 300 10.35 1.46 -6.03
N PHE A 301 9.51 1.45 -7.05
CA PHE A 301 8.16 1.97 -7.05
C PHE A 301 7.20 0.93 -7.58
N ILE A 302 6.00 0.88 -7.01
CA ILE A 302 4.87 0.16 -7.58
C ILE A 302 3.59 0.92 -7.23
N GLY A 303 2.64 0.91 -8.15
CA GLY A 303 1.29 1.42 -7.95
C GLY A 303 0.24 0.35 -8.20
N TRP A 304 -0.97 0.61 -7.73
CA TRP A 304 -2.18 -0.12 -8.08
C TRP A 304 -2.53 0.12 -9.55
N MET A 305 -2.64 -0.97 -10.31
CA MET A 305 -2.93 -0.94 -11.75
C MET A 305 -4.44 -0.95 -11.99
N SER A 306 -5.10 0.12 -11.57
CA SER A 306 -6.52 0.37 -11.82
C SER A 306 -6.86 1.84 -11.62
N ASN A 307 -8.15 2.18 -11.75
CA ASN A 307 -8.66 3.52 -11.54
C ASN A 307 -9.97 3.47 -10.75
N TRP A 308 -10.11 4.32 -9.74
CA TRP A 308 -11.32 4.38 -8.91
C TRP A 308 -12.61 4.62 -9.70
N GLN A 309 -12.57 5.20 -10.90
CA GLN A 309 -13.74 5.40 -11.75
C GLN A 309 -14.45 4.11 -12.15
N TYR A 310 -13.71 3.02 -12.31
CA TYR A 310 -14.25 1.76 -12.86
C TYR A 310 -13.71 0.51 -12.17
N ALA A 311 -12.83 0.65 -11.17
CA ALA A 311 -12.19 -0.48 -10.53
C ALA A 311 -13.19 -1.50 -9.97
N ASN A 312 -14.39 -1.09 -9.52
CA ASN A 312 -15.43 -2.01 -9.03
C ASN A 312 -16.16 -2.79 -10.13
N GLU A 313 -15.98 -2.46 -11.40
CA GLU A 313 -16.77 -2.96 -12.52
C GLU A 313 -15.95 -3.73 -13.57
N VAL A 314 -14.62 -3.82 -13.42
CA VAL A 314 -13.78 -4.62 -14.34
C VAL A 314 -14.17 -6.11 -14.31
N PRO A 315 -14.10 -6.82 -15.46
CA PRO A 315 -14.68 -8.15 -15.63
C PRO A 315 -13.83 -9.29 -15.04
N THR A 316 -13.37 -9.14 -13.79
CA THR A 316 -12.70 -10.19 -13.02
C THR A 316 -13.64 -10.70 -11.92
N GLU A 317 -13.72 -12.02 -11.76
CA GLU A 317 -14.76 -12.67 -10.94
C GLU A 317 -14.25 -13.08 -9.56
N SER A 318 -13.20 -13.92 -9.51
CA SER A 318 -12.68 -14.51 -8.27
C SER A 318 -11.71 -13.58 -7.54
N TRP A 319 -11.11 -12.64 -8.27
CA TRP A 319 -10.16 -11.63 -7.81
C TRP A 319 -10.49 -10.30 -8.46
N ARG A 320 -9.90 -9.21 -7.97
CA ARG A 320 -9.94 -7.92 -8.63
C ARG A 320 -8.70 -7.11 -8.32
N SER A 321 -8.23 -6.41 -9.36
CA SER A 321 -7.04 -5.56 -9.37
C SER A 321 -5.69 -6.27 -9.35
N ALA A 322 -4.70 -5.63 -9.94
CA ALA A 322 -3.31 -6.03 -9.91
C ALA A 322 -2.44 -4.82 -9.53
N MET A 323 -1.19 -5.09 -9.19
CA MET A 323 -0.16 -4.05 -9.13
C MET A 323 0.39 -3.77 -10.53
N THR A 324 0.98 -2.61 -10.74
CA THR A 324 1.81 -2.32 -11.92
C THR A 324 3.11 -3.12 -11.86
N ILE A 325 3.84 -3.17 -12.97
CA ILE A 325 5.24 -3.62 -12.94
C ILE A 325 6.02 -2.73 -11.97
N SER A 326 6.89 -3.35 -11.15
CA SER A 326 7.84 -2.59 -10.33
C SER A 326 8.76 -1.76 -11.22
N ARG A 327 8.97 -0.51 -10.83
CA ARG A 327 9.76 0.47 -11.58
C ARG A 327 10.90 0.98 -10.72
N GLU A 328 12.07 1.15 -11.31
CA GLU A 328 13.17 1.88 -10.72
C GLU A 328 13.06 3.36 -11.11
N LEU A 329 12.93 4.21 -10.09
CA LEU A 329 12.85 5.65 -10.26
C LEU A 329 14.24 6.26 -10.31
N GLY A 330 14.37 7.29 -11.14
CA GLY A 330 15.57 8.11 -11.28
C GLY A 330 15.19 9.55 -11.54
N LEU A 331 16.18 10.43 -11.63
CA LEU A 331 15.95 11.84 -11.89
C LEU A 331 16.74 12.26 -13.12
N ASN A 332 16.13 13.12 -13.95
CA ASN A 332 16.79 13.75 -15.08
C ASN A 332 16.45 15.25 -15.10
N LYS A 333 17.27 16.06 -15.77
CA LYS A 333 17.05 17.50 -15.91
C LYS A 333 16.98 17.88 -17.38
N ILE A 334 15.87 18.50 -17.79
CA ILE A 334 15.69 19.05 -19.14
C ILE A 334 15.51 20.57 -19.00
N GLY A 335 16.50 21.34 -19.48
CA GLY A 335 16.58 22.77 -19.21
C GLY A 335 16.65 23.03 -17.70
N ASN A 336 15.71 23.81 -17.18
CA ASN A 336 15.62 24.12 -15.73
C ASN A 336 14.64 23.22 -14.97
N LYS A 337 14.12 22.16 -15.59
CA LYS A 337 13.09 21.29 -15.01
C LYS A 337 13.68 19.94 -14.63
N TYR A 338 13.55 19.57 -13.37
CA TYR A 338 13.77 18.19 -12.93
C TYR A 338 12.53 17.34 -13.24
N LEU A 339 12.78 16.14 -13.75
CA LEU A 339 11.78 15.16 -14.15
C LEU A 339 12.13 13.82 -13.54
N VAL A 340 11.14 13.19 -12.90
CA VAL A 340 11.29 11.80 -12.44
C VAL A 340 11.25 10.90 -13.66
N THR A 341 12.29 10.08 -13.82
CA THR A 341 12.33 9.00 -14.80
C THR A 341 11.86 7.72 -14.15
N SER A 342 11.17 6.88 -14.90
CA SER A 342 10.65 5.60 -14.42
C SER A 342 10.98 4.51 -15.42
N LYS A 343 11.66 3.45 -14.97
CA LYS A 343 12.09 2.33 -15.83
C LYS A 343 11.61 1.01 -15.22
N PRO A 344 11.09 0.05 -15.99
CA PRO A 344 10.84 -1.29 -15.48
C PRO A 344 12.10 -1.86 -14.82
N VAL A 345 11.92 -2.55 -13.70
CA VAL A 345 13.04 -3.16 -12.96
C VAL A 345 13.80 -4.16 -13.84
N GLN A 346 15.12 -4.21 -13.67
CA GLN A 346 15.99 -5.06 -14.48
C GLN A 346 15.71 -6.55 -14.29
N GLU A 347 15.11 -6.93 -13.16
CA GLU A 347 14.75 -8.29 -12.79
C GLU A 347 13.77 -8.93 -13.78
N LEU A 348 12.98 -8.15 -14.53
CA LEU A 348 12.15 -8.66 -15.62
C LEU A 348 12.93 -9.41 -16.70
N LYS A 349 14.25 -9.18 -16.81
CA LYS A 349 15.12 -9.94 -17.72
C LYS A 349 15.11 -11.44 -17.42
N VAL A 350 14.72 -11.88 -16.22
CA VAL A 350 14.53 -13.31 -15.89
C VAL A 350 13.53 -13.99 -16.83
N LEU A 351 12.58 -13.23 -17.40
CA LEU A 351 11.57 -13.73 -18.33
C LEU A 351 12.10 -13.93 -19.76
N ASN A 352 13.25 -13.33 -20.10
CA ASN A 352 13.82 -13.39 -21.46
C ASN A 352 14.60 -14.70 -21.74
N GLN A 353 14.38 -15.78 -20.98
CA GLN A 353 15.11 -17.04 -21.10
C GLN A 353 14.67 -17.96 -22.25
N LYS A 354 13.95 -17.44 -23.26
CA LYS A 354 13.77 -18.14 -24.53
C LYS A 354 14.28 -17.25 -25.66
N GLU A 355 15.39 -17.68 -26.27
CA GLU A 355 15.67 -17.33 -27.65
C GLU A 355 14.40 -17.61 -28.46
N PHE A 356 13.86 -16.57 -29.11
CA PHE A 356 12.96 -16.79 -30.23
C PHE A 356 13.81 -17.49 -31.30
N LYS A 357 13.72 -18.83 -31.37
CA LYS A 357 14.09 -19.54 -32.59
C LYS A 357 13.07 -19.09 -33.64
N ILE A 358 13.48 -18.11 -34.45
CA ILE A 358 12.79 -17.72 -35.69
C ILE A 358 12.89 -18.89 -36.67
#